data_AF-A0A7K7WNJ8-F1
#
_entry.id   AF-A0A7K7WNJ8-F1
#
_cell.length_a   1.000
_cell.length_b   1.000
_cell.length_c   1.000
_cell.angle_alpha   90.00
_cell.angle_beta   90.00
_cell.angle_gamma   90.00
#
_symmetry.space_group_name_H-M   'P 1'
#
loop_
_entity.id
_entity.type
_entity.pdbx_description
1 polymer ?
#
loop_
_entity_poly.entity_id
_entity_poly.type
_entity_poly.pdbx_seq_one_letter_code
_entity_poly.pdbx_strand_id
1 'polypeptide(L)'
;SAAAELQGAGLCVCEEDGAVCGSDGRSYRSVCALRLRSRASLRGGGRRIHKAHDGECQLAPVIVVSPKKIHNVTGVQVFLSCEVKAVPTPVITWRKVSESPKGVKLMEELPGDRVNMAVQVRGGPSKHEGTGWVLINPLMKEDEGIYQCHATNMAGEAHADGSITVIEQNKSKKASLLAWDNPS
;
A
#
# COMPACT_ATOMS: atom_id res chain seq x y z
N SER A 1 -3.83 -52.95 -7.93
CA SER A 1 -2.84 -52.80 -9.01
C SER A 1 -2.26 -51.39 -8.93
N ALA A 2 -0.96 -51.32 -8.63
CA ALA A 2 0.00 -50.21 -8.75
C ALA A 2 -0.42 -48.77 -8.38
N ALA A 3 -0.15 -48.39 -7.13
CA ALA A 3 0.42 -47.07 -6.84
C ALA A 3 1.92 -47.19 -7.15
N ALA A 4 2.36 -46.57 -8.25
CA ALA A 4 3.78 -46.47 -8.58
C ALA A 4 4.42 -45.45 -7.63
N GLU A 5 5.23 -45.93 -6.69
CA GLU A 5 6.11 -45.09 -5.89
C GLU A 5 7.11 -44.39 -6.82
N LEU A 6 7.16 -43.06 -6.77
CA LEU A 6 8.23 -42.26 -7.36
C LEU A 6 9.52 -42.42 -6.53
N GLN A 7 10.12 -43.61 -6.54
CA GLN A 7 11.47 -43.81 -6.00
C GLN A 7 12.49 -43.21 -6.97
N GLY A 8 13.16 -42.13 -6.56
CA GLY A 8 14.29 -41.54 -7.29
C GLY A 8 14.22 -40.04 -7.59
N ALA A 9 13.22 -39.31 -7.10
CA ALA A 9 13.19 -37.84 -7.25
C ALA A 9 13.93 -37.14 -6.09
N GLY A 10 15.21 -36.82 -6.30
CA GLY A 10 15.97 -35.94 -5.38
C GLY A 10 15.70 -34.46 -5.69
N LEU A 11 15.34 -33.67 -4.69
CA LEU A 11 15.22 -32.21 -4.84
C LEU A 11 16.59 -31.55 -4.59
N CYS A 12 17.15 -30.90 -5.61
CA CYS A 12 18.30 -30.04 -5.41
C CYS A 12 17.88 -28.76 -4.67
N VAL A 13 18.38 -28.57 -3.46
CA VAL A 13 18.15 -27.38 -2.63
C VAL A 13 19.44 -26.55 -2.57
N CYS A 14 19.30 -25.23 -2.45
CA CYS A 14 20.47 -24.38 -2.21
C CYS A 14 20.87 -24.51 -0.74
N GLU A 15 22.16 -24.71 -0.47
CA GLU A 15 22.68 -24.79 0.91
C GLU A 15 22.64 -23.42 1.62
N GLU A 16 22.92 -22.35 0.88
CA GLU A 16 22.83 -20.98 1.36
C GLU A 16 21.45 -20.39 1.05
N ASP A 17 20.60 -20.32 2.07
CA ASP A 17 19.28 -19.68 2.00
C ASP A 17 19.36 -18.17 2.27
N GLY A 18 18.48 -17.41 1.61
CA GLY A 18 18.34 -15.97 1.78
C GLY A 18 18.41 -15.18 0.48
N ALA A 19 17.58 -14.15 0.37
CA ALA A 19 17.57 -13.30 -0.82
C ALA A 19 18.92 -12.58 -1.01
N VAL A 20 19.32 -12.35 -2.26
CA VAL A 20 20.54 -11.62 -2.61
C VAL A 20 20.26 -10.63 -3.74
N CYS A 21 20.94 -9.49 -3.71
CA CYS A 21 20.88 -8.51 -4.78
C CYS A 21 21.96 -8.81 -5.81
N GLY A 22 21.57 -8.94 -7.07
CA GLY A 22 22.50 -9.10 -8.18
C GLY A 22 23.07 -7.77 -8.65
N SER A 23 24.24 -7.83 -9.28
CA SER A 23 24.87 -6.69 -9.95
C SER A 23 24.06 -6.14 -11.14
N ASP A 24 23.00 -6.82 -11.52
CA ASP A 24 22.01 -6.40 -12.51
C ASP A 24 20.80 -5.68 -11.89
N GLY A 25 20.86 -5.36 -10.59
CA GLY A 25 19.80 -4.66 -9.86
C GLY A 25 18.57 -5.52 -9.59
N ARG A 26 18.67 -6.85 -9.74
CA ARG A 26 17.56 -7.79 -9.51
C ARG A 26 17.77 -8.58 -8.22
N SER A 27 16.69 -8.72 -7.45
CA SER A 27 16.65 -9.60 -6.29
C SER A 27 16.51 -11.06 -6.74
N TYR A 28 17.29 -11.94 -6.13
CA TYR A 28 17.24 -13.38 -6.32
C TYR A 28 16.93 -14.06 -5.01
N ARG A 29 16.09 -15.10 -5.03
CA ARG A 29 15.68 -15.84 -3.81
C ARG A 29 16.81 -16.51 -3.04
N SER A 30 17.94 -16.78 -3.70
CA SER A 30 19.15 -17.36 -3.12
C SER A 30 20.36 -17.13 -4.01
N VAL A 31 21.56 -17.32 -3.46
CA VAL A 31 22.81 -17.26 -4.24
C VAL A 31 22.82 -18.29 -5.39
N CYS A 32 22.19 -19.46 -5.20
CA CYS A 32 22.08 -20.46 -6.27
C CYS A 32 21.22 -19.97 -7.43
N ALA A 33 20.10 -19.29 -7.14
CA ALA A 33 19.26 -18.70 -8.19
C ALA A 33 20.01 -17.61 -8.98
N LEU A 34 20.80 -16.78 -8.30
CA LEU A 34 21.68 -15.80 -8.95
C LEU A 34 22.72 -16.49 -9.84
N ARG A 35 23.43 -17.50 -9.32
CA ARG A 35 24.45 -18.25 -10.07
C ARG A 35 23.86 -18.93 -11.30
N LEU A 36 22.66 -19.51 -11.18
CA LEU A 36 21.95 -20.12 -12.30
C LEU A 36 21.63 -19.07 -13.39
N ARG A 37 21.10 -17.91 -13.00
CA ARG A 37 20.81 -16.82 -13.94
C ARG A 37 22.07 -16.24 -14.58
N SER A 38 23.16 -16.12 -13.82
CA SER A 38 24.47 -15.68 -14.30
C SER A 38 25.04 -16.61 -15.38
N ARG A 39 24.96 -17.93 -15.17
CA ARG A 39 25.36 -18.94 -16.18
C ARG A 39 24.51 -18.86 -17.44
N ALA A 40 23.19 -18.70 -17.30
CA ALA A 40 22.29 -18.53 -18.44
C ALA A 40 22.59 -17.25 -19.23
N SER A 41 22.85 -16.14 -18.54
CA SER A 41 23.27 -14.87 -19.15
C SER A 41 24.54 -15.05 -19.99
N LEU A 42 25.58 -15.67 -19.43
CA LEU A 42 26.84 -15.91 -20.14
C LEU A 42 26.68 -16.80 -21.38
N ARG A 43 25.85 -17.85 -21.29
CA ARG A 43 25.55 -18.73 -22.44
C ARG A 43 24.83 -18.00 -23.57
N GLY A 44 24.03 -16.98 -23.24
CA GLY A 44 23.37 -16.11 -24.20
C GLY A 44 24.20 -14.91 -24.66
N GLY A 45 25.52 -14.88 -24.40
CA GLY A 45 26.39 -13.73 -24.75
C GLY A 45 26.22 -12.50 -23.85
N GLY A 46 25.46 -12.61 -22.76
CA GLY A 46 25.30 -11.57 -21.75
C GLY A 46 26.47 -11.48 -20.77
N ARG A 47 26.41 -10.53 -19.84
CA ARG A 47 27.43 -10.31 -18.81
C ARG A 47 27.25 -11.25 -17.62
N ARG A 48 28.34 -11.55 -16.93
CA ARG A 48 28.32 -12.27 -15.65
C ARG A 48 27.62 -11.42 -14.58
N ILE A 49 26.61 -11.99 -13.94
CA ILE A 49 25.93 -11.38 -12.79
C ILE A 49 26.64 -11.86 -11.53
N HIS A 50 27.11 -10.94 -10.70
CA HIS A 50 27.70 -11.22 -9.38
C HIS A 50 26.74 -10.80 -8.26
N LYS A 51 26.95 -11.33 -7.06
CA LYS A 51 26.24 -10.87 -5.86
C LYS A 51 26.76 -9.48 -5.51
N ALA A 52 25.89 -8.48 -5.51
CA ALA A 52 26.20 -7.13 -5.07
C ALA A 52 26.20 -7.05 -3.53
N HIS A 53 25.13 -7.56 -2.89
CA HIS A 53 25.01 -7.65 -1.44
C HIS A 53 23.97 -8.71 -1.03
N ASP A 54 23.92 -9.03 0.26
CA ASP A 54 22.87 -9.87 0.86
C ASP A 54 21.57 -9.09 1.05
N GLY A 55 20.44 -9.79 0.95
CA GLY A 55 19.10 -9.19 0.95
C GLY A 55 18.60 -8.81 -0.44
N GLU A 56 17.34 -8.39 -0.53
CA GLU A 56 16.74 -7.89 -1.76
C GLU A 56 17.39 -6.56 -2.19
N CYS A 57 17.43 -6.29 -3.49
CA CYS A 57 17.85 -4.99 -4.01
C CYS A 57 16.92 -3.89 -3.50
N GLN A 58 17.50 -2.71 -3.26
CA GLN A 58 16.74 -1.53 -2.87
C GLN A 58 15.69 -1.17 -3.94
N LEU A 59 14.51 -0.78 -3.47
CA LEU A 59 13.36 -0.45 -4.30
C LEU A 59 12.67 0.77 -3.67
N ALA A 60 12.61 1.87 -4.41
CA ALA A 60 11.81 3.03 -4.01
C ALA A 60 10.34 2.62 -3.82
N PRO A 61 9.57 3.31 -2.96
CA PRO A 61 8.20 2.93 -2.70
C PRO A 61 7.36 2.92 -3.97
N VAL A 62 6.54 1.89 -4.13
CA VAL A 62 5.56 1.76 -5.20
C VAL A 62 4.21 1.53 -4.55
N ILE A 63 3.26 2.41 -4.82
CA ILE A 63 1.88 2.26 -4.36
C ILE A 63 1.19 1.27 -5.29
N VAL A 64 0.97 0.05 -4.79
CA VAL A 64 0.34 -1.04 -5.54
C VAL A 64 -1.18 -0.99 -5.47
N VAL A 65 -1.72 -0.40 -4.40
CA VAL A 65 -3.16 -0.07 -4.29
C VAL A 65 -3.30 1.38 -3.90
N SER A 66 -3.90 2.18 -4.79
CA SER A 66 -4.18 3.60 -4.55
C SER A 66 -5.46 3.81 -3.74
N PRO A 67 -5.56 4.92 -2.97
CA PRO A 67 -6.79 5.32 -2.30
C PRO A 67 -7.94 5.50 -3.29
N LYS A 68 -9.14 5.09 -2.90
CA LYS A 68 -10.34 5.16 -3.76
C LYS A 68 -11.00 6.54 -3.70
N LYS A 69 -11.88 6.79 -4.67
CA LYS A 69 -12.86 7.88 -4.62
C LYS A 69 -14.11 7.38 -3.91
N ILE A 70 -14.58 8.12 -2.92
CA ILE A 70 -15.75 7.79 -2.09
C ILE A 70 -16.80 8.89 -2.26
N HIS A 71 -18.04 8.48 -2.53
CA HIS A 71 -19.21 9.34 -2.52
C HIS A 71 -20.18 8.79 -1.49
N ASN A 72 -20.38 9.50 -0.38
CA ASN A 72 -21.24 9.02 0.70
C ASN A 72 -21.96 10.16 1.42
N VAL A 73 -22.82 9.82 2.37
CA VAL A 73 -23.65 10.77 3.10
C VAL A 73 -23.10 11.05 4.50
N THR A 74 -23.47 12.19 5.09
CA THR A 74 -23.06 12.51 6.47
C THR A 74 -23.53 11.46 7.49
N GLY A 75 -22.75 11.27 8.55
CA GLY A 75 -23.08 10.40 9.69
C GLY A 75 -22.63 8.94 9.58
N VAL A 76 -22.15 8.49 8.42
CA VAL A 76 -21.67 7.12 8.20
C VAL A 76 -20.18 6.98 8.53
N GLN A 77 -19.70 5.74 8.61
CA GLN A 77 -18.27 5.44 8.70
C GLN A 77 -17.70 5.15 7.31
N VAL A 78 -16.52 5.70 7.00
CA VAL A 78 -15.78 5.40 5.76
C VAL A 78 -14.30 5.16 6.05
N PHE A 79 -13.62 4.48 5.12
CA PHE A 79 -12.16 4.34 5.18
C PHE A 79 -11.51 4.54 3.82
N LEU A 80 -10.32 5.11 3.83
CA LEU A 80 -9.38 5.10 2.71
C LEU A 80 -8.24 4.13 3.03
N SER A 81 -7.65 3.52 2.01
CA SER A 81 -6.51 2.63 2.16
C SER A 81 -5.49 2.80 1.03
N CYS A 82 -4.22 2.58 1.33
CA CYS A 82 -3.17 2.42 0.33
C CYS A 82 -2.27 1.26 0.70
N GLU A 83 -1.82 0.51 -0.31
CA GLU A 83 -0.84 -0.57 -0.14
C GLU A 83 0.44 -0.20 -0.89
N VAL A 84 1.57 -0.41 -0.24
CA VAL A 84 2.87 0.03 -0.69
C VAL A 84 3.86 -1.12 -0.62
N LYS A 85 4.65 -1.28 -1.67
CA LYS A 85 5.82 -2.17 -1.70
C LYS A 85 7.08 -1.33 -1.86
N ALA A 86 8.10 -1.59 -1.05
CA ALA A 86 9.39 -0.92 -1.15
C ALA A 86 10.50 -1.86 -0.68
N VAL A 87 11.78 -1.50 -0.80
CA VAL A 87 12.89 -2.18 -0.10
C VAL A 87 13.94 -1.13 0.27
N PRO A 88 14.20 -0.87 1.57
CA PRO A 88 13.57 -1.43 2.77
C PRO A 88 12.09 -1.02 2.94
N THR A 89 11.45 -1.57 3.97
CA THR A 89 10.04 -1.32 4.33
C THR A 89 9.77 0.19 4.42
N PRO A 90 8.69 0.69 3.79
CA PRO A 90 8.44 2.11 3.70
C PRO A 90 7.81 2.68 4.98
N VAL A 91 8.01 3.98 5.20
CA VAL A 91 7.17 4.77 6.12
C VAL A 91 5.98 5.29 5.32
N ILE A 92 4.76 5.05 5.82
CA ILE A 92 3.52 5.50 5.18
C ILE A 92 2.90 6.60 6.05
N THR A 93 2.64 7.75 5.44
CA THR A 93 1.92 8.87 6.06
C THR A 93 0.70 9.22 5.22
N TRP A 94 -0.27 9.84 5.86
CA TRP A 94 -1.49 10.28 5.21
C TRP A 94 -1.66 11.78 5.39
N ARG A 95 -2.06 12.46 4.32
CA ARG A 95 -2.22 13.91 4.31
C ARG A 95 -3.56 14.31 3.73
N LYS A 96 -4.19 15.34 4.27
CA LYS A 96 -5.29 16.02 3.58
C LYS A 96 -4.71 17.14 2.72
N VAL A 97 -5.09 17.15 1.46
CA VAL A 97 -4.68 18.19 0.50
C VAL A 97 -5.69 19.32 0.58
N SER A 98 -5.22 20.50 0.93
CA SER A 98 -5.98 21.74 0.87
C SER A 98 -5.29 22.74 -0.05
N GLU A 99 -6.01 23.80 -0.44
CA GLU A 99 -5.45 24.88 -1.25
C GLU A 99 -5.65 26.19 -0.50
N SER A 100 -4.57 26.94 -0.33
CA SER A 100 -4.65 28.28 0.25
C SER A 100 -5.37 29.25 -0.70
N PRO A 101 -5.87 30.40 -0.21
CA PRO A 101 -6.46 31.44 -1.06
C PRO A 101 -5.54 31.96 -2.18
N LYS A 102 -4.22 31.70 -2.08
CA LYS A 102 -3.21 32.07 -3.07
C LYS A 102 -2.90 30.95 -4.08
N GLY A 103 -3.65 29.85 -4.08
CA GLY A 103 -3.46 28.71 -5.00
C GLY A 103 -2.29 27.79 -4.61
N VAL A 104 -1.73 27.93 -3.40
CA VAL A 104 -0.67 27.05 -2.91
C VAL A 104 -1.29 25.81 -2.29
N LYS A 105 -0.90 24.62 -2.76
CA LYS A 105 -1.27 23.34 -2.14
C LYS A 105 -0.63 23.22 -0.76
N LEU A 106 -1.45 22.99 0.24
CA LEU A 106 -1.05 22.69 1.61
C LEU A 106 -1.34 21.22 1.91
N MET A 107 -0.39 20.56 2.54
CA MET A 107 -0.48 19.15 2.90
C MET A 107 -0.50 19.05 4.42
N GLU A 108 -1.63 18.64 4.98
CA GLU A 108 -1.83 18.53 6.42
C GLU A 108 -1.72 17.07 6.85
N GLU A 109 -0.76 16.75 7.72
CA GLU A 109 -0.57 15.38 8.23
C GLU A 109 -1.78 14.91 9.06
N LEU A 110 -2.25 13.70 8.76
CA LEU A 110 -3.40 13.08 9.42
C LEU A 110 -2.97 12.20 10.61
N PRO A 111 -3.80 12.07 11.67
CA PRO A 111 -5.17 12.60 11.80
C PRO A 111 -5.25 14.10 12.15
N GLY A 112 -4.14 14.73 12.53
CA GLY A 112 -4.12 16.11 13.00
C GLY A 112 -4.85 16.26 14.34
N ASP A 113 -5.68 17.29 14.47
CA ASP A 113 -6.57 17.58 15.61
C ASP A 113 -8.00 17.03 15.43
N ARG A 114 -8.25 16.28 14.34
CA ARG A 114 -9.57 15.76 13.99
C ARG A 114 -9.99 14.62 14.91
N VAL A 115 -11.03 14.84 15.70
CA VAL A 115 -11.57 13.85 16.66
C VAL A 115 -12.30 12.67 16.00
N ASN A 116 -12.80 12.86 14.77
CA ASN A 116 -13.54 11.85 14.03
C ASN A 116 -12.64 10.98 13.13
N MET A 117 -11.31 11.12 13.21
CA MET A 117 -10.38 10.46 12.32
C MET A 117 -9.32 9.64 13.06
N ALA A 118 -8.98 8.47 12.51
CA ALA A 118 -7.87 7.66 12.99
C ALA A 118 -7.04 7.15 11.81
N VAL A 119 -5.71 7.23 11.93
CA VAL A 119 -4.76 6.68 10.96
C VAL A 119 -4.12 5.42 11.54
N GLN A 120 -4.07 4.36 10.74
CA GLN A 120 -3.39 3.12 11.10
C GLN A 120 -2.47 2.67 9.98
N VAL A 121 -1.29 2.20 10.33
CA VAL A 121 -0.35 1.58 9.39
C VAL A 121 0.01 0.19 9.92
N ARG A 122 -0.02 -0.82 9.07
CA ARG A 122 0.45 -2.17 9.37
C ARG A 122 1.34 -2.69 8.27
N GLY A 123 2.22 -3.64 8.62
CA GLY A 123 2.97 -4.41 7.62
C GLY A 123 2.03 -5.24 6.75
N GLY A 124 2.45 -5.49 5.52
CA GLY A 124 1.79 -6.39 4.59
C GLY A 124 2.18 -7.86 4.81
N PRO A 125 1.69 -8.77 3.95
CA PRO A 125 2.03 -10.19 4.01
C PRO A 125 3.52 -10.43 3.70
N SER A 126 4.14 -9.59 2.88
CA SER A 126 5.57 -9.64 2.60
C SER A 126 6.38 -8.69 3.50
N LYS A 127 7.64 -9.04 3.79
CA LYS A 127 8.55 -8.30 4.69
C LYS A 127 8.65 -6.79 4.41
N HIS A 128 8.56 -6.40 3.15
CA HIS A 128 8.72 -5.01 2.72
C HIS A 128 7.47 -4.42 2.07
N GLU A 129 6.31 -4.93 2.50
CA GLU A 129 5.01 -4.37 2.18
C GLU A 129 4.43 -3.67 3.40
N GLY A 130 3.62 -2.64 3.17
CA GLY A 130 2.89 -1.92 4.20
C GLY A 130 1.55 -1.43 3.67
N THR A 131 0.56 -1.41 4.54
CA THR A 131 -0.78 -0.89 4.25
C THR A 131 -1.11 0.20 5.25
N GLY A 132 -1.58 1.33 4.75
CA GLY A 132 -2.07 2.45 5.54
C GLY A 132 -3.57 2.62 5.37
N TRP A 133 -4.27 2.98 6.45
CA TRP A 133 -5.69 3.27 6.47
C TRP A 133 -5.98 4.60 7.15
N VAL A 134 -6.98 5.31 6.64
CA VAL A 134 -7.62 6.44 7.30
C VAL A 134 -9.07 6.03 7.57
N LEU A 135 -9.45 5.96 8.84
CA LEU A 135 -10.81 5.75 9.27
C LEU A 135 -11.44 7.11 9.59
N ILE A 136 -12.66 7.36 9.10
CA ILE A 136 -13.44 8.56 9.41
C ILE A 136 -14.79 8.12 9.96
N ASN A 137 -15.11 8.53 11.18
CA ASN A 137 -16.36 8.21 11.86
C ASN A 137 -16.71 9.22 12.97
N PRO A 138 -17.87 9.91 12.88
CA PRO A 138 -18.76 9.96 11.72
C PRO A 138 -18.18 10.79 10.58
N LEU A 139 -18.62 10.52 9.34
CA LEU A 139 -18.32 11.35 8.17
C LEU A 139 -19.09 12.67 8.25
N MET A 140 -18.36 13.78 8.18
CA MET A 140 -18.89 15.14 8.24
C MET A 140 -18.61 15.90 6.93
N LYS A 141 -19.26 17.05 6.70
CA LYS A 141 -19.09 17.80 5.45
C LYS A 141 -17.68 18.36 5.32
N GLU A 142 -17.04 18.68 6.45
CA GLU A 142 -15.67 19.19 6.53
C GLU A 142 -14.62 18.14 6.15
N ASP A 143 -14.99 16.86 6.13
CA ASP A 143 -14.14 15.76 5.66
C ASP A 143 -14.10 15.68 4.13
N GLU A 144 -14.95 16.40 3.40
CA GLU A 144 -14.85 16.48 1.95
C GLU A 144 -13.47 16.99 1.51
N GLY A 145 -12.91 16.40 0.46
CA GLY A 145 -11.63 16.82 -0.09
C GLY A 145 -10.78 15.68 -0.64
N ILE A 146 -9.53 16.03 -0.92
CA ILE A 146 -8.51 15.12 -1.47
C ILE A 146 -7.60 14.65 -0.34
N TYR A 147 -7.30 13.36 -0.35
CA TYR A 147 -6.49 12.67 0.65
C TYR A 147 -5.33 11.99 -0.06
N GLN A 148 -4.11 12.25 0.38
CA GLN A 148 -2.91 11.69 -0.20
C GLN A 148 -2.28 10.68 0.74
N CYS A 149 -2.04 9.47 0.23
CA CYS A 149 -1.11 8.53 0.85
C CYS A 149 0.29 8.85 0.32
N HIS A 150 1.23 9.09 1.22
CA HIS A 150 2.64 9.35 0.92
C HIS A 150 3.49 8.26 1.53
N ALA A 151 4.43 7.72 0.77
CA ALA A 151 5.30 6.65 1.23
C ALA A 151 6.76 6.95 0.91
N THR A 152 7.64 6.72 1.87
CA THR A 152 9.07 7.03 1.75
C THR A 152 9.94 5.88 2.22
N ASN A 153 11.10 5.71 1.58
CA ASN A 153 12.22 4.96 2.12
C ASN A 153 13.54 5.60 1.65
N MET A 154 14.68 4.98 1.97
CA MET A 154 15.99 5.51 1.58
C MET A 154 16.26 5.54 0.07
N ALA A 155 15.48 4.81 -0.73
CA ALA A 155 15.61 4.77 -2.19
C ALA A 155 14.70 5.78 -2.90
N GLY A 156 13.75 6.41 -2.20
CA GLY A 156 12.91 7.46 -2.75
C GLY A 156 11.53 7.54 -2.10
N GLU A 157 10.59 8.12 -2.84
CA GLU A 157 9.21 8.34 -2.38
C GLU A 157 8.18 8.08 -3.48
N ALA A 158 6.94 7.83 -3.08
CA ALA A 158 5.77 7.78 -3.95
C ALA A 158 4.53 8.32 -3.24
N HIS A 159 3.57 8.81 -4.02
CA HIS A 159 2.29 9.28 -3.51
C HIS A 159 1.12 8.90 -4.43
N ALA A 160 -0.07 8.78 -3.84
CA ALA A 160 -1.31 8.55 -4.56
C ALA A 160 -2.49 9.21 -3.83
N ASP A 161 -3.43 9.74 -4.61
CA ASP A 161 -4.55 10.52 -4.12
C ASP A 161 -5.86 9.74 -4.18
N GLY A 162 -6.70 9.93 -3.17
CA GLY A 162 -8.12 9.58 -3.14
C GLY A 162 -8.95 10.83 -2.87
N SER A 163 -10.27 10.71 -3.03
CA SER A 163 -11.18 11.83 -2.79
C SER A 163 -12.42 11.38 -2.04
N ILE A 164 -12.90 12.21 -1.13
CA ILE A 164 -14.18 12.00 -0.45
C ILE A 164 -15.10 13.13 -0.86
N THR A 165 -16.30 12.78 -1.33
CA THR A 165 -17.41 13.70 -1.60
C THR A 165 -18.56 13.35 -0.66
N VAL A 166 -19.08 14.37 0.03
CA VAL A 166 -20.05 14.21 1.12
C VAL A 166 -21.38 14.88 0.76
N ILE A 167 -22.45 14.09 0.78
CA ILE A 167 -23.83 14.52 0.59
C ILE A 167 -24.47 14.70 1.96
N GLU A 168 -24.94 15.91 2.28
CA GLU A 168 -25.64 16.15 3.54
C GLU A 168 -27.00 15.44 3.54
N GLN A 169 -27.26 14.62 4.57
CA GLN A 169 -28.59 14.07 4.76
C GLN A 169 -29.55 15.19 5.16
N ASN A 170 -30.60 15.41 4.35
CA ASN A 170 -31.65 16.34 4.72
C ASN A 170 -32.43 15.79 5.92
N LYS A 171 -32.25 16.40 7.10
CA LYS A 171 -32.94 16.04 8.34
C LYS A 171 -34.48 16.07 8.20
N SER A 172 -35.03 16.80 7.21
CA SER A 172 -36.48 16.92 7.00
C SER A 172 -37.15 15.62 6.54
N LYS A 173 -36.49 14.77 5.74
CA LYS A 173 -37.07 13.50 5.26
C LYS A 173 -37.11 12.43 6.35
N LYS A 174 -36.14 12.43 7.26
CA LYS A 174 -36.11 11.49 8.39
C LYS A 174 -37.14 11.88 9.45
N ALA A 175 -37.33 13.18 9.68
CA ALA A 175 -38.39 13.70 10.54
C ALA A 175 -39.80 13.47 9.95
N SER A 176 -39.99 13.58 8.62
CA SER A 176 -41.29 13.32 8.00
C SER A 176 -41.66 11.83 7.99
N LEU A 177 -40.68 10.93 7.85
CA LEU A 177 -40.91 9.48 7.92
C LEU A 177 -41.26 9.05 9.35
N LEU A 178 -40.50 9.53 10.35
CA LEU A 178 -40.79 9.24 11.76
C LEU A 178 -42.10 9.88 12.27
N ALA A 179 -42.61 10.91 11.60
CA ALA A 179 -43.88 11.56 11.94
C ALA A 179 -45.12 10.84 11.37
N TRP A 180 -44.97 9.90 10.42
CA TRP A 180 -46.08 9.09 9.90
C TRP A 180 -46.25 7.75 10.62
N ASP A 181 -45.19 7.24 11.24
CA ASP A 181 -45.22 5.95 11.95
C ASP A 181 -45.78 6.06 13.38
N ASN A 182 -46.21 7.25 13.83
CA ASN A 182 -46.80 7.43 15.15
C ASN A 182 -47.97 8.44 15.12
N PRO A 183 -49.12 8.06 14.55
CA PRO A 183 -50.35 8.84 14.71
C PRO A 183 -50.80 8.75 16.18
N SER A 184 -51.02 9.92 16.77
CA SER A 184 -51.62 10.08 18.12
C SER A 184 -52.99 9.42 18.23
#